data_AF-A0A7C6VYJ3-F1
#
_entry.id   AF-A0A7C6VYJ3-F1
#
_cell.length_a   1.000
_cell.length_b   1.000
_cell.length_c   1.000
_cell.angle_alpha   90.00
_cell.angle_beta   90.00
_cell.angle_gamma   90.00
#
_symmetry.space_group_name_H-M   'P 1'
#
loop_
_entity.id
_entity.type
_entity.pdbx_description
1 polymer ?
#
loop_
_entity_poly.entity_id
_entity_poly.type
_entity_poly.pdbx_seq_one_letter_code
_entity_poly.pdbx_strand_id
1 'polypeptide(L)'
;MSGNTFGKLFTVTTFGESHGPALGAVVDGCPPGLELSAADLQHDLDRRRPGRSRHTTQRREPDEVRILSGVFEGKTTGAPIGLLIENVDQRSKDYGEIMDRFRPGHADYTYHHKYGLRDYRGGGRSSARETALRVAAGGIARKYLRERYGVAIRGYLAQLGPIRPARLVWEEVDNNPFFCPDPDQVAELERFMDALRKSGDSIGARVTVVASGAPVGWGEPVFDRLDADIAHALMSINAVKGVEIGAGFACVEQRGTEHRDELTPAGFLSNNAGGVLGGISTGQDIVASMALKPTSSIRLPGRTIDIHGEPVEVVTKGRHDPCVGIRATPIAEAMLALVLMDHALRHRAQNPDVRTATPTIPGAAPGAAG
;
A
#
# COMPACT_ATOMS: atom_id res chain seq x y z
N MET A 1 -21.68 1.66 -3.50
CA MET A 1 -20.56 0.91 -4.11
C MET A 1 -20.36 -0.34 -3.26
N SER A 2 -20.40 -1.55 -3.83
CA SER A 2 -20.31 -2.81 -3.05
C SER A 2 -18.89 -3.19 -2.61
N GLY A 3 -17.86 -2.60 -3.22
CA GLY A 3 -16.44 -2.88 -2.91
C GLY A 3 -15.75 -1.80 -2.08
N ASN A 4 -16.43 -1.19 -1.11
CA ASN A 4 -15.85 -0.16 -0.23
C ASN A 4 -15.45 -0.68 1.16
N THR A 5 -15.53 -1.99 1.39
CA THR A 5 -15.12 -2.65 2.63
C THR A 5 -14.04 -3.69 2.32
N PHE A 6 -13.00 -3.72 3.15
CA PHE A 6 -11.86 -4.64 3.04
C PHE A 6 -11.73 -5.45 4.33
N GLY A 7 -11.39 -6.74 4.24
CA GLY A 7 -11.22 -7.66 5.40
C GLY A 7 -12.51 -8.41 5.79
N LYS A 8 -12.42 -9.32 6.76
CA LYS A 8 -13.54 -10.17 7.22
C LYS A 8 -13.85 -10.04 8.71
N LEU A 9 -12.84 -10.19 9.58
CA LEU A 9 -12.95 -9.96 11.01
C LEU A 9 -12.40 -8.60 11.40
N PHE A 10 -11.26 -8.19 10.84
CA PHE A 10 -10.78 -6.81 10.91
C PHE A 10 -11.18 -6.10 9.62
N THR A 11 -12.26 -5.32 9.68
CA THR A 11 -12.82 -4.71 8.46
C THR A 11 -12.57 -3.21 8.41
N VAL A 12 -12.34 -2.69 7.20
CA VAL A 12 -12.18 -1.26 6.95
C VAL A 12 -13.13 -0.85 5.85
N THR A 13 -14.11 -0.01 6.20
CA THR A 13 -15.04 0.60 5.25
C THR A 13 -14.69 2.06 5.05
N THR A 14 -14.45 2.51 3.81
CA THR A 14 -14.09 3.91 3.53
C THR A 14 -15.17 4.68 2.77
N PHE A 15 -15.19 6.00 2.93
CA PHE A 15 -16.07 6.93 2.23
C PHE A 15 -15.36 8.26 1.93
N GLY A 16 -15.98 9.10 1.09
CA GLY A 16 -15.50 10.41 0.70
C GLY A 16 -14.74 10.43 -0.64
N GLU A 17 -14.74 11.61 -1.23
CA GLU A 17 -14.15 11.94 -2.53
C GLU A 17 -12.98 12.92 -2.35
N SER A 18 -12.04 12.89 -3.30
CA SER A 18 -10.87 13.79 -3.27
C SER A 18 -11.17 15.29 -3.26
N HIS A 19 -12.38 15.69 -3.70
CA HIS A 19 -12.86 17.08 -3.70
C HIS A 19 -14.17 17.22 -2.89
N GLY A 20 -14.43 16.26 -2.00
CA GLY A 20 -15.45 16.40 -0.97
C GLY A 20 -14.88 17.10 0.26
N PRO A 21 -15.70 17.47 1.26
CA PRO A 21 -15.24 18.18 2.46
C PRO A 21 -14.23 17.37 3.29
N ALA A 22 -14.37 16.04 3.29
CA ALA A 22 -13.51 15.14 4.05
C ALA A 22 -13.50 13.73 3.44
N LEU A 23 -12.56 12.92 3.91
CA LEU A 23 -12.57 11.47 3.81
C LEU A 23 -12.87 10.88 5.19
N GLY A 24 -13.54 9.74 5.25
CA GLY A 24 -13.61 8.98 6.50
C GLY A 24 -13.64 7.47 6.33
N ALA A 25 -13.31 6.77 7.40
CA ALA A 25 -13.33 5.31 7.47
C ALA A 25 -13.97 4.82 8.77
N VAL A 26 -14.50 3.61 8.72
CA VAL A 26 -14.90 2.85 9.90
C VAL A 26 -14.04 1.61 9.93
N VAL A 27 -13.33 1.41 11.04
CA VAL A 27 -12.56 0.20 11.34
C VAL A 27 -13.34 -0.63 12.35
N ASP A 28 -13.80 -1.81 11.96
CA ASP A 28 -14.57 -2.71 12.80
C ASP A 28 -13.78 -3.99 13.11
N GLY A 29 -14.09 -4.61 14.26
CA GLY A 29 -13.41 -5.80 14.78
C GLY A 29 -12.02 -5.57 15.36
N CYS A 30 -11.62 -4.31 15.59
CA CYS A 30 -10.42 -3.99 16.36
C CYS A 30 -10.60 -4.49 17.81
N PRO A 31 -9.69 -5.33 18.35
CA PRO A 31 -9.83 -5.84 19.70
C PRO A 31 -9.80 -4.71 20.76
N PRO A 32 -10.55 -4.84 21.87
CA PRO A 32 -10.53 -3.86 22.95
C PRO A 32 -9.19 -3.83 23.69
N GLY A 33 -8.90 -2.70 24.35
CA GLY A 33 -7.77 -2.51 25.25
C GLY A 33 -6.44 -2.15 24.58
N LEU A 34 -6.41 -1.90 23.27
CA LEU A 34 -5.24 -1.32 22.60
C LEU A 34 -5.14 0.17 22.93
N GLU A 35 -4.00 0.63 23.42
CA GLU A 35 -3.78 2.07 23.59
C GLU A 35 -3.74 2.74 22.23
N LEU A 36 -4.55 3.77 22.02
CA LEU A 36 -4.69 4.40 20.71
C LEU A 36 -5.01 5.90 20.83
N SER A 37 -4.25 6.68 20.09
CA SER A 37 -4.41 8.11 19.90
C SER A 37 -4.21 8.48 18.42
N ALA A 38 -4.62 9.69 18.03
CA ALA A 38 -4.37 10.19 16.68
C ALA A 38 -2.85 10.26 16.36
N ALA A 39 -2.01 10.55 17.36
CA ALA A 39 -0.56 10.64 17.20
C ALA A 39 0.07 9.31 16.76
N ASP A 40 -0.50 8.18 17.18
CA ASP A 40 -0.05 6.85 16.76
C ASP A 40 -0.22 6.62 15.25
N LEU A 41 -1.19 7.28 14.63
CA LEU A 41 -1.53 7.13 13.22
C LEU A 41 -0.85 8.20 12.35
N GLN A 42 -0.57 9.36 12.95
CA GLN A 42 -0.06 10.53 12.24
C GLN A 42 1.32 10.29 11.62
N HIS A 43 2.18 9.47 12.25
CA HIS A 43 3.50 9.15 11.69
C HIS A 43 3.41 8.52 10.29
N ASP A 44 2.57 7.51 10.12
CA ASP A 44 2.40 6.84 8.82
C ASP A 44 1.67 7.74 7.80
N LEU A 45 0.72 8.56 8.26
CA LEU A 45 0.05 9.56 7.44
C LEU A 45 1.04 10.63 6.93
N ASP A 46 1.93 11.09 7.79
CA ASP A 46 2.99 12.03 7.45
C ASP A 46 4.00 11.44 6.49
N ARG A 47 4.26 10.13 6.55
CA ARG A 47 5.10 9.45 5.55
C ARG A 47 4.42 9.42 4.17
N ARG A 48 3.10 9.25 4.13
CA ARG A 48 2.27 9.17 2.90
C ARG A 48 1.96 10.53 2.26
N ARG A 49 1.80 11.57 3.07
CA ARG A 49 1.17 12.84 2.65
C ARG A 49 1.90 13.48 1.46
N PRO A 50 1.18 14.19 0.57
CA PRO A 50 1.80 14.95 -0.51
C PRO A 50 2.70 16.09 0.04
N GLY A 51 3.58 16.63 -0.80
CA GLY A 51 4.30 17.86 -0.49
C GLY A 51 5.50 17.73 0.45
N ARG A 52 5.93 16.51 0.82
CA ARG A 52 7.14 16.29 1.64
C ARG A 52 8.45 16.67 0.94
N SER A 53 8.48 16.56 -0.39
CA SER A 53 9.68 16.81 -1.17
C SER A 53 9.34 17.49 -2.48
N ARG A 54 10.33 18.16 -3.08
CA ARG A 54 10.23 18.69 -4.45
C ARG A 54 9.97 17.60 -5.50
N HIS A 55 10.11 16.32 -5.13
CA HIS A 55 9.95 15.17 -6.01
C HIS A 55 8.53 14.60 -6.11
N THR A 56 7.61 15.11 -5.29
CA THR A 56 6.20 14.72 -5.29
C THR A 56 5.29 15.92 -5.56
N THR A 57 3.98 15.69 -5.66
CA THR A 57 2.96 16.71 -5.84
C THR A 57 3.05 17.75 -4.71
N GLN A 58 2.97 19.03 -5.07
CA GLN A 58 3.13 20.13 -4.12
C GLN A 58 1.81 20.52 -3.44
N ARG A 59 0.82 19.61 -3.42
CA ARG A 59 -0.39 19.80 -2.61
C ARG A 59 -0.02 19.82 -1.14
N ARG A 60 -0.64 20.70 -0.37
CA ARG A 60 -0.41 20.83 1.07
C ARG A 60 -1.62 20.30 1.81
N GLU A 61 -1.69 18.99 1.92
CA GLU A 61 -2.67 18.30 2.76
C GLU A 61 -1.94 17.82 4.02
N PRO A 62 -2.33 18.27 5.22
CA PRO A 62 -1.67 17.86 6.46
C PRO A 62 -2.00 16.41 6.83
N ASP A 63 -3.07 15.86 6.26
CA ASP A 63 -3.58 14.51 6.54
C ASP A 63 -3.83 14.29 8.04
N GLU A 64 -4.30 15.33 8.75
CA GLU A 64 -4.65 15.26 10.17
C GLU A 64 -5.85 14.34 10.39
N VAL A 65 -5.62 13.27 11.14
CA VAL A 65 -6.66 12.29 11.45
C VAL A 65 -7.35 12.60 12.78
N ARG A 66 -8.68 12.52 12.76
CA ARG A 66 -9.53 12.57 13.96
C ARG A 66 -10.15 11.21 14.20
N ILE A 67 -10.04 10.72 15.43
CA ILE A 67 -10.76 9.53 15.90
C ILE A 67 -12.11 10.00 16.45
N LEU A 68 -13.20 9.53 15.85
CA LEU A 68 -14.57 9.95 16.16
C LEU A 68 -15.29 9.01 17.13
N SER A 69 -14.91 7.73 17.16
CA SER A 69 -15.55 6.70 17.98
C SER A 69 -14.59 5.55 18.29
N GLY A 70 -15.04 4.57 19.08
CA GLY A 70 -14.33 3.31 19.29
C GLY A 70 -13.14 3.40 20.26
N VAL A 71 -12.80 4.61 20.74
CA VAL A 71 -11.77 4.86 21.75
C VAL A 71 -12.35 5.60 22.95
N PHE A 72 -12.05 5.11 24.16
CA PHE A 72 -12.41 5.73 25.44
C PHE A 72 -11.20 5.68 26.37
N GLU A 73 -10.88 6.79 27.05
CA GLU A 73 -9.70 6.91 27.93
C GLU A 73 -8.39 6.43 27.28
N GLY A 74 -8.22 6.75 25.99
CA GLY A 74 -7.02 6.39 25.22
C GLY A 74 -6.91 4.91 24.85
N LYS A 75 -7.98 4.12 25.02
CA LYS A 75 -7.99 2.68 24.68
C LYS A 75 -9.13 2.32 23.73
N THR A 76 -8.89 1.38 22.83
CA THR A 76 -9.93 0.81 21.98
C THR A 76 -10.99 0.10 22.84
N THR A 77 -12.24 0.26 22.48
CA THR A 77 -13.39 -0.27 23.24
C THR A 77 -13.89 -1.61 22.70
N GLY A 78 -13.40 -2.05 21.53
CA GLY A 78 -13.94 -3.17 20.77
C GLY A 78 -15.10 -2.78 19.84
N ALA A 79 -15.67 -1.58 20.01
CA ALA A 79 -16.66 -1.02 19.10
C ALA A 79 -16.00 -0.37 17.86
N PRO A 80 -16.76 -0.10 16.79
CA PRO A 80 -16.22 0.48 15.57
C PRO A 80 -15.49 1.81 15.80
N ILE A 81 -14.30 1.93 15.21
CA ILE A 81 -13.45 3.12 15.27
C ILE A 81 -13.70 3.97 14.03
N GLY A 82 -14.33 5.13 14.21
CA GLY A 82 -14.53 6.13 13.16
C GLY A 82 -13.30 7.00 12.98
N LEU A 83 -12.86 7.18 11.74
CA LEU A 83 -11.74 8.02 11.34
C LEU A 83 -12.22 9.10 10.36
N LEU A 84 -11.71 10.32 10.51
CA LEU A 84 -12.01 11.45 9.62
C LEU A 84 -10.74 12.23 9.30
N ILE A 85 -10.56 12.59 8.03
CA ILE A 85 -9.49 13.46 7.54
C ILE A 85 -10.13 14.54 6.65
N GLU A 86 -9.95 15.81 6.99
CA GLU A 86 -10.48 16.93 6.20
C GLU A 86 -9.62 17.21 4.97
N ASN A 87 -10.26 17.64 3.87
CA ASN A 87 -9.56 18.03 2.64
C ASN A 87 -9.44 19.56 2.59
N VAL A 88 -8.21 20.10 2.66
CA VAL A 88 -7.99 21.55 2.85
C VAL A 88 -7.42 22.30 1.64
N ASP A 89 -6.81 21.63 0.65
CA ASP A 89 -6.17 22.27 -0.52
C ASP A 89 -6.88 21.89 -1.84
N GLN A 90 -8.21 22.02 -1.86
CA GLN A 90 -9.02 21.71 -3.02
C GLN A 90 -9.05 22.87 -4.02
N ARG A 91 -8.56 22.62 -5.24
CA ARG A 91 -8.59 23.59 -6.34
C ARG A 91 -9.42 23.06 -7.50
N SER A 92 -10.74 23.15 -7.38
CA SER A 92 -11.65 22.62 -8.41
C SER A 92 -11.53 23.33 -9.77
N LYS A 93 -11.04 24.58 -9.79
CA LYS A 93 -10.90 25.39 -11.02
C LYS A 93 -9.89 24.81 -12.02
N ASP A 94 -8.91 24.03 -11.55
CA ASP A 94 -7.84 23.46 -12.39
C ASP A 94 -8.36 22.32 -13.30
N TYR A 95 -9.60 21.86 -13.12
CA TYR A 95 -10.17 20.69 -13.80
C TYR A 95 -11.29 21.03 -14.80
N GLY A 96 -11.58 22.31 -15.05
CA GLY A 96 -12.62 22.71 -15.99
C GLY A 96 -12.38 22.22 -17.43
N GLU A 97 -11.12 22.26 -17.89
CA GLU A 97 -10.73 21.85 -19.26
C GLU A 97 -10.85 20.33 -19.52
N ILE A 98 -11.08 19.51 -18.49
CA ILE A 98 -11.21 18.04 -18.61
C ILE A 98 -12.62 17.53 -18.30
N MET A 99 -13.59 18.44 -18.10
CA MET A 99 -14.96 18.09 -17.74
C MET A 99 -15.63 17.18 -18.78
N ASP A 100 -15.33 17.39 -20.05
CA ASP A 100 -15.85 16.70 -21.22
C ASP A 100 -14.88 15.66 -21.81
N ARG A 101 -13.64 15.55 -21.30
CA ARG A 101 -12.60 14.66 -21.85
C ARG A 101 -12.34 13.46 -20.95
N PHE A 102 -11.94 12.32 -21.52
CA PHE A 102 -11.42 11.19 -20.73
C PHE A 102 -9.89 11.25 -20.69
N ARG A 103 -9.26 11.24 -19.51
CA ARG A 103 -7.80 11.19 -19.43
C ARG A 103 -7.31 9.75 -19.65
N PRO A 104 -6.40 9.51 -20.62
CA PRO A 104 -5.79 8.20 -20.80
C PRO A 104 -5.19 7.67 -19.50
N GLY A 105 -5.45 6.40 -19.20
CA GLY A 105 -4.93 5.74 -18.00
C GLY A 105 -5.63 6.11 -16.68
N HIS A 106 -6.61 7.00 -16.67
CA HIS A 106 -7.46 7.27 -15.50
C HIS A 106 -8.74 6.46 -15.54
N ALA A 107 -9.50 6.51 -14.44
CA ALA A 107 -10.79 5.83 -14.30
C ALA A 107 -11.95 6.58 -14.99
N ASP A 108 -11.65 7.68 -15.67
CA ASP A 108 -12.61 8.61 -16.24
C ASP A 108 -13.66 7.94 -17.14
N TYR A 109 -13.19 7.21 -18.16
CA TYR A 109 -14.03 6.53 -19.13
C TYR A 109 -14.85 5.42 -18.45
N THR A 110 -14.19 4.60 -17.63
CA THR A 110 -14.84 3.46 -16.98
C THR A 110 -15.84 3.89 -15.91
N TYR A 111 -15.60 4.97 -15.18
CA TYR A 111 -16.57 5.52 -14.22
C TYR A 111 -17.77 6.12 -14.92
N HIS A 112 -17.56 6.83 -16.04
CA HIS A 112 -18.67 7.36 -16.83
C HIS A 112 -19.57 6.23 -17.35
N HIS A 113 -19.00 5.17 -17.94
CA HIS A 113 -19.78 4.03 -18.40
C HIS A 113 -20.39 3.18 -17.28
N LYS A 114 -19.75 3.10 -16.11
CA LYS A 114 -20.25 2.30 -14.98
C LYS A 114 -21.40 2.99 -14.23
N TYR A 115 -21.32 4.31 -14.05
CA TYR A 115 -22.23 5.05 -13.17
C TYR A 115 -23.10 6.07 -13.91
N GLY A 116 -22.86 6.34 -15.19
CA GLY A 116 -23.53 7.40 -15.97
C GLY A 116 -23.13 8.82 -15.57
N LEU A 117 -22.64 9.01 -14.33
CA LEU A 117 -22.17 10.28 -13.80
C LEU A 117 -20.73 10.12 -13.30
N ARG A 118 -19.87 11.07 -13.68
CA ARG A 118 -18.46 11.13 -13.32
C ARG A 118 -18.17 12.44 -12.60
N ASP A 119 -17.61 12.37 -11.40
CA ASP A 119 -16.98 13.54 -10.78
C ASP A 119 -15.65 13.83 -11.47
N TYR A 120 -15.67 14.81 -12.38
CA TYR A 120 -14.50 15.24 -13.15
C TYR A 120 -13.51 16.06 -12.32
N ARG A 121 -13.88 16.48 -11.09
CA ARG A 121 -13.00 17.26 -10.21
C ARG A 121 -11.92 16.33 -9.66
N GLY A 122 -10.72 16.43 -10.23
CA GLY A 122 -9.61 15.54 -9.90
C GLY A 122 -9.90 14.10 -10.29
N GLY A 123 -10.19 13.24 -9.32
CA GLY A 123 -10.50 11.82 -9.57
C GLY A 123 -11.68 11.31 -8.77
N GLY A 124 -12.45 12.19 -8.12
CA GLY A 124 -13.55 11.82 -7.24
C GLY A 124 -13.14 10.72 -6.25
N ARG A 125 -13.90 9.61 -6.26
CA ARG A 125 -13.68 8.39 -5.46
C ARG A 125 -12.53 7.51 -5.94
N SER A 126 -12.14 7.60 -7.22
CA SER A 126 -11.03 6.82 -7.79
C SER A 126 -9.65 7.38 -7.45
N SER A 127 -9.59 8.56 -6.83
CA SER A 127 -8.35 9.24 -6.48
C SER A 127 -7.59 8.50 -5.38
N ALA A 128 -6.25 8.49 -5.50
CA ALA A 128 -5.34 8.04 -4.44
C ALA A 128 -5.42 8.88 -3.14
N ARG A 129 -6.29 9.90 -3.07
CA ARG A 129 -6.61 10.58 -1.81
C ARG A 129 -7.19 9.61 -0.78
N GLU A 130 -8.03 8.67 -1.22
CA GLU A 130 -8.68 7.66 -0.37
C GLU A 130 -7.69 6.79 0.41
N THR A 131 -6.47 6.55 -0.12
CA THR A 131 -5.47 5.73 0.56
C THR A 131 -4.93 6.37 1.85
N ALA A 132 -5.21 7.65 2.13
CA ALA A 132 -4.96 8.25 3.45
C ALA A 132 -5.68 7.48 4.56
N LEU A 133 -6.92 7.07 4.31
CA LEU A 133 -7.69 6.30 5.28
C LEU A 133 -7.21 4.86 5.40
N ARG A 134 -6.72 4.26 4.31
CA ARG A 134 -6.07 2.94 4.36
C ARG A 134 -4.82 2.99 5.25
N VAL A 135 -4.02 4.05 5.13
CA VAL A 135 -2.85 4.28 5.98
C VAL A 135 -3.25 4.48 7.44
N ALA A 136 -4.26 5.32 7.71
CA ALA A 136 -4.75 5.52 9.07
C ALA A 136 -5.27 4.22 9.71
N ALA A 137 -6.08 3.43 8.99
CA ALA A 137 -6.56 2.14 9.46
C ALA A 137 -5.42 1.12 9.61
N GLY A 138 -4.48 1.11 8.68
CA GLY A 138 -3.27 0.28 8.73
C GLY A 138 -2.37 0.61 9.93
N GLY A 139 -2.33 1.86 10.38
CA GLY A 139 -1.62 2.27 11.60
C GLY A 139 -2.19 1.60 12.86
N ILE A 140 -3.52 1.44 12.95
CA ILE A 140 -4.17 0.70 14.04
C ILE A 140 -3.75 -0.77 14.01
N ALA A 141 -3.86 -1.41 12.83
CA ALA A 141 -3.49 -2.80 12.62
C ALA A 141 -2.00 -3.03 12.93
N ARG A 142 -1.12 -2.18 12.41
CA ARG A 142 0.34 -2.21 12.65
C ARG A 142 0.67 -2.09 14.13
N LYS A 143 0.04 -1.15 14.85
CA LYS A 143 0.27 -0.97 16.28
C LYS A 143 -0.11 -2.24 17.06
N TYR A 144 -1.29 -2.80 16.78
CA TYR A 144 -1.74 -4.04 17.41
C TYR A 144 -0.81 -5.23 17.10
N LEU A 145 -0.45 -5.43 15.83
CA LEU A 145 0.43 -6.50 15.39
C LEU A 145 1.81 -6.44 16.06
N ARG A 146 2.39 -5.24 16.16
CA ARG A 146 3.66 -5.02 16.84
C ARG A 146 3.58 -5.32 18.34
N GLU A 147 2.58 -4.79 19.04
CA GLU A 147 2.48 -4.93 20.49
C GLU A 147 2.07 -6.35 20.93
N ARG A 148 1.24 -7.04 20.15
CA ARG A 148 0.71 -8.36 20.51
C ARG A 148 1.53 -9.52 19.98
N TYR A 149 2.15 -9.37 18.82
CA TYR A 149 2.84 -10.45 18.13
C TYR A 149 4.31 -10.14 17.81
N GLY A 150 4.78 -8.92 18.08
CA GLY A 150 6.15 -8.52 17.72
C GLY A 150 6.37 -8.35 16.22
N VAL A 151 5.30 -8.31 15.41
CA VAL A 151 5.41 -8.22 13.95
C VAL A 151 5.87 -6.81 13.54
N ALA A 152 6.95 -6.74 12.78
CA ALA A 152 7.48 -5.49 12.23
C ALA A 152 7.22 -5.44 10.72
N ILE A 153 6.58 -4.38 10.25
CA ILE A 153 6.25 -4.20 8.83
C ILE A 153 7.01 -3.00 8.29
N ARG A 154 7.81 -3.20 7.25
CA ARG A 154 8.63 -2.16 6.61
C ARG A 154 8.56 -2.32 5.09
N GLY A 155 8.59 -1.22 4.35
CA GLY A 155 8.68 -1.24 2.90
C GLY A 155 9.75 -0.30 2.38
N TYR A 156 10.15 -0.49 1.13
CA TYR A 156 11.14 0.35 0.47
C TYR A 156 10.92 0.39 -1.04
N LEU A 157 11.45 1.42 -1.69
CA LEU A 157 11.50 1.55 -3.14
C LEU A 157 12.53 0.57 -3.70
N ALA A 158 12.07 -0.47 -4.38
CA ALA A 158 12.92 -1.52 -4.93
C ALA A 158 13.35 -1.26 -6.39
N GLN A 159 12.70 -0.33 -7.09
CA GLN A 159 13.09 0.12 -8.43
C GLN A 159 12.37 1.44 -8.79
N LEU A 160 13.07 2.36 -9.47
CA LEU A 160 12.47 3.54 -10.10
C LEU A 160 12.92 3.62 -11.56
N GLY A 161 12.02 3.32 -12.50
CA GLY A 161 12.39 3.20 -13.90
C GLY A 161 13.57 2.24 -14.09
N PRO A 162 14.70 2.67 -14.68
CA PRO A 162 15.88 1.81 -14.87
C PRO A 162 16.76 1.66 -13.61
N ILE A 163 16.54 2.46 -12.56
CA ILE A 163 17.43 2.52 -11.38
C ILE A 163 16.96 1.50 -10.34
N ARG A 164 17.88 0.64 -9.88
CA ARG A 164 17.65 -0.39 -8.86
C ARG A 164 18.66 -0.24 -7.73
N PRO A 165 18.22 -0.08 -6.47
CA PRO A 165 19.11 -0.10 -5.30
C PRO A 165 20.01 -1.33 -5.32
N ALA A 166 21.30 -1.13 -5.06
CA ALA A 166 22.27 -2.22 -5.05
C ALA A 166 22.36 -2.93 -3.70
N ARG A 167 21.89 -2.26 -2.64
CA ARG A 167 21.87 -2.77 -1.26
C ARG A 167 20.58 -2.39 -0.54
N LEU A 168 20.27 -3.14 0.50
CA LEU A 168 19.18 -2.87 1.43
C LEU A 168 19.74 -2.40 2.78
N VAL A 169 19.69 -1.09 3.05
CA VAL A 169 20.03 -0.50 4.36
C VAL A 169 18.74 0.06 4.97
N TRP A 170 18.17 -0.66 5.94
CA TRP A 170 16.85 -0.33 6.50
C TRP A 170 16.81 1.04 7.18
N GLU A 171 17.92 1.42 7.80
CA GLU A 171 18.07 2.67 8.55
C GLU A 171 17.95 3.90 7.65
N GLU A 172 18.22 3.75 6.35
CA GLU A 172 18.22 4.85 5.39
C GLU A 172 16.87 5.05 4.68
N VAL A 173 15.97 4.06 4.76
CA VAL A 173 14.68 4.07 4.05
C VAL A 173 13.87 5.32 4.40
N ASP A 174 13.74 5.68 5.67
CA ASP A 174 12.95 6.85 6.07
C ASP A 174 13.74 8.18 6.06
N ASN A 175 15.04 8.15 5.77
CA ASN A 175 15.93 9.33 5.77
C ASN A 175 15.98 10.06 4.42
N ASN A 176 15.27 9.56 3.41
CA ASN A 176 15.26 10.15 2.07
C ASN A 176 13.85 10.20 1.48
N PRO A 177 13.59 11.09 0.50
CA PRO A 177 12.23 11.31 0.00
C PRO A 177 11.69 10.18 -0.90
N PHE A 178 12.51 9.16 -1.21
CA PHE A 178 12.16 8.08 -2.13
C PHE A 178 11.81 6.77 -1.43
N PHE A 179 12.06 6.66 -0.12
CA PHE A 179 12.12 5.38 0.57
C PHE A 179 13.16 4.42 -0.05
N CYS A 180 14.23 4.99 -0.62
CA CYS A 180 15.33 4.22 -1.20
C CYS A 180 16.16 3.62 -0.07
N PRO A 181 16.44 2.31 -0.09
CA PRO A 181 17.26 1.68 0.94
C PRO A 181 18.77 1.80 0.69
N ASP A 182 19.17 2.42 -0.43
CA ASP A 182 20.57 2.63 -0.80
C ASP A 182 20.88 4.13 -0.86
N PRO A 183 21.58 4.70 0.15
CA PRO A 183 21.84 6.13 0.18
C PRO A 183 22.79 6.59 -0.95
N ASP A 184 23.60 5.69 -1.52
CA ASP A 184 24.56 6.05 -2.58
C ASP A 184 23.84 6.33 -3.91
N GLN A 185 22.63 5.80 -4.09
CA GLN A 185 21.83 6.00 -5.30
C GLN A 185 20.86 7.18 -5.20
N VAL A 186 20.68 7.80 -4.03
CA VAL A 186 19.70 8.88 -3.84
C VAL A 186 19.98 10.05 -4.78
N ALA A 187 21.24 10.46 -4.94
CA ALA A 187 21.61 11.55 -5.84
C ALA A 187 21.32 11.24 -7.33
N GLU A 188 21.40 9.97 -7.73
CA GLU A 188 21.04 9.54 -9.08
C GLU A 188 19.53 9.59 -9.29
N LEU A 189 18.74 9.10 -8.32
CA LEU A 189 17.29 9.19 -8.33
C LEU A 189 16.82 10.66 -8.43
N GLU A 190 17.45 11.57 -7.70
CA GLU A 190 17.13 13.00 -7.77
C GLU A 190 17.36 13.59 -9.16
N ARG A 191 18.54 13.34 -9.76
CA ARG A 191 18.86 13.80 -11.12
C ARG A 191 17.90 13.23 -12.15
N PHE A 192 17.58 11.94 -12.05
CA PHE A 192 16.64 11.28 -12.95
C PHE A 192 15.24 11.88 -12.85
N MET A 193 14.75 12.13 -11.63
CA MET A 193 13.45 12.74 -11.40
C MET A 193 13.38 14.21 -11.83
N ASP A 194 14.48 14.96 -11.72
CA ASP A 194 14.56 16.32 -12.23
C ASP A 194 14.55 16.35 -13.76
N ALA A 195 15.23 15.40 -14.42
CA ALA A 195 15.17 15.24 -15.87
C ALA A 195 13.75 14.88 -16.35
N LEU A 196 13.06 13.95 -15.67
CA LEU A 196 11.66 13.61 -15.96
C LEU A 196 10.72 14.80 -15.78
N ARG A 197 10.90 15.58 -14.71
CA ARG A 197 10.13 16.82 -14.55
C ARG A 197 10.39 17.77 -15.71
N LYS A 198 11.65 17.97 -16.11
CA LYS A 198 12.00 18.86 -17.22
C LYS A 198 11.40 18.41 -18.55
N SER A 199 11.40 17.11 -18.84
CA SER A 199 10.76 16.56 -20.05
C SER A 199 9.24 16.63 -19.99
N GLY A 200 8.66 16.71 -18.79
CA GLY A 200 7.21 16.70 -18.59
C GLY A 200 6.59 15.31 -18.67
N ASP A 201 7.40 14.26 -18.64
CA ASP A 201 7.01 12.85 -18.68
C ASP A 201 6.98 12.23 -17.26
N SER A 202 6.67 10.94 -17.18
CA SER A 202 6.54 10.17 -15.95
C SER A 202 7.18 8.79 -16.05
N ILE A 203 7.35 8.12 -14.91
CA ILE A 203 7.94 6.78 -14.84
C ILE A 203 7.23 5.92 -13.81
N GLY A 204 7.34 4.60 -13.98
CA GLY A 204 6.86 3.61 -13.03
C GLY A 204 7.88 3.28 -11.93
N ALA A 205 7.48 2.42 -11.00
CA ALA A 205 8.32 1.98 -9.89
C ALA A 205 7.94 0.59 -9.40
N ARG A 206 8.84 -0.05 -8.65
CA ARG A 206 8.58 -1.23 -7.85
C ARG A 206 8.77 -0.89 -6.38
N VAL A 207 7.82 -1.28 -5.54
CA VAL A 207 7.91 -1.15 -4.07
C VAL A 207 7.82 -2.54 -3.47
N THR A 208 8.70 -2.83 -2.51
CA THR A 208 8.70 -4.08 -1.76
C THR A 208 8.25 -3.79 -0.33
N VAL A 209 7.47 -4.69 0.24
CA VAL A 209 7.02 -4.67 1.63
C VAL A 209 7.34 -6.01 2.28
N VAL A 210 7.85 -5.94 3.51
CA VAL A 210 8.31 -7.06 4.32
C VAL A 210 7.61 -7.01 5.67
N ALA A 211 7.05 -8.14 6.11
CA ALA A 211 6.63 -8.34 7.49
C ALA A 211 7.51 -9.40 8.16
N SER A 212 8.31 -8.98 9.14
CA SER A 212 9.19 -9.84 9.92
C SER A 212 8.53 -10.23 11.24
N GLY A 213 8.78 -11.46 11.71
CA GLY A 213 8.26 -11.97 12.98
C GLY A 213 6.80 -12.41 12.95
N ALA A 214 6.20 -12.59 11.77
CA ALA A 214 4.86 -13.16 11.64
C ALA A 214 4.84 -14.60 12.22
N PRO A 215 3.90 -14.94 13.12
CA PRO A 215 3.75 -16.30 13.62
C PRO A 215 3.47 -17.30 12.50
N VAL A 216 3.82 -18.57 12.72
CA VAL A 216 3.42 -19.67 11.85
C VAL A 216 1.91 -19.90 11.98
N GLY A 217 1.22 -20.11 10.85
CA GLY A 217 -0.17 -20.56 10.86
C GLY A 217 -1.24 -19.50 10.55
N TRP A 218 -0.87 -18.26 10.23
CA TRP A 218 -1.82 -17.25 9.75
C TRP A 218 -2.12 -17.46 8.27
N GLY A 219 -3.36 -17.27 7.86
CA GLY A 219 -3.82 -17.57 6.51
C GLY A 219 -4.87 -18.66 6.48
N GLU A 220 -5.61 -18.73 5.38
CA GLU A 220 -6.55 -19.82 5.11
C GLU A 220 -6.11 -20.58 3.84
N PRO A 221 -6.41 -21.86 3.71
CA PRO A 221 -6.19 -22.54 2.43
C PRO A 221 -7.25 -22.15 1.38
N VAL A 222 -7.04 -22.61 0.15
CA VAL A 222 -8.01 -22.55 -0.96
C VAL A 222 -8.33 -21.15 -1.48
N PHE A 223 -9.30 -20.43 -0.89
CA PHE A 223 -9.84 -19.16 -1.43
C PHE A 223 -9.36 -17.92 -0.70
N ASP A 224 -9.17 -18.01 0.61
CA ASP A 224 -8.74 -16.89 1.47
C ASP A 224 -7.24 -17.03 1.80
N ARG A 225 -6.45 -17.47 0.80
CA ARG A 225 -5.00 -17.66 0.97
C ARG A 225 -4.31 -16.37 1.36
N LEU A 226 -3.38 -16.44 2.30
CA LEU A 226 -2.69 -15.26 2.80
C LEU A 226 -2.00 -14.48 1.67
N ASP A 227 -1.28 -15.17 0.79
CA ASP A 227 -0.65 -14.62 -0.41
C ASP A 227 -1.67 -14.07 -1.42
N ALA A 228 -2.82 -14.72 -1.59
CA ALA A 228 -3.90 -14.22 -2.44
C ALA A 228 -4.52 -12.92 -1.88
N ASP A 229 -4.75 -12.84 -0.57
CA ASP A 229 -5.26 -11.65 0.09
C ASP A 229 -4.22 -10.51 0.11
N ILE A 230 -2.94 -10.81 0.29
CA ILE A 230 -1.83 -9.85 0.11
C ILE A 230 -1.84 -9.33 -1.33
N ALA A 231 -1.94 -10.22 -2.32
CA ALA A 231 -1.97 -9.85 -3.72
C ALA A 231 -3.17 -8.96 -4.05
N HIS A 232 -4.36 -9.30 -3.55
CA HIS A 232 -5.56 -8.47 -3.67
C HIS A 232 -5.37 -7.10 -3.01
N ALA A 233 -4.85 -7.06 -1.78
CA ALA A 233 -4.61 -5.83 -1.04
C ALA A 233 -3.68 -4.88 -1.77
N LEU A 234 -2.54 -5.38 -2.27
CA LEU A 234 -1.56 -4.59 -3.00
C LEU A 234 -2.06 -4.20 -4.39
N MET A 235 -2.70 -5.11 -5.14
CA MET A 235 -3.28 -4.81 -6.46
C MET A 235 -4.42 -3.79 -6.39
N SER A 236 -5.10 -3.68 -5.25
CA SER A 236 -6.16 -2.68 -5.03
C SER A 236 -5.64 -1.24 -4.87
N ILE A 237 -4.31 -1.06 -4.74
CA ILE A 237 -3.69 0.27 -4.66
C ILE A 237 -3.66 0.90 -6.05
N ASN A 238 -3.98 2.19 -6.12
CA ASN A 238 -3.97 2.92 -7.39
C ASN A 238 -2.64 2.77 -8.14
N ALA A 239 -2.73 2.63 -9.46
CA ALA A 239 -1.60 2.44 -10.38
C ALA A 239 -0.83 1.11 -10.26
N VAL A 240 -1.14 0.22 -9.31
CA VAL A 240 -0.54 -1.12 -9.28
C VAL A 240 -1.05 -1.95 -10.45
N LYS A 241 -0.14 -2.63 -11.14
CA LYS A 241 -0.40 -3.48 -12.31
C LYS A 241 0.16 -4.90 -12.19
N GLY A 242 0.99 -5.17 -11.18
CA GLY A 242 1.57 -6.49 -10.91
C GLY A 242 1.89 -6.60 -9.43
N VAL A 243 1.75 -7.81 -8.89
CA VAL A 243 2.15 -8.16 -7.52
C VAL A 243 2.91 -9.48 -7.56
N GLU A 244 3.98 -9.56 -6.78
CA GLU A 244 4.84 -10.73 -6.63
C GLU A 244 4.95 -11.07 -5.14
N ILE A 245 5.03 -12.37 -4.83
CA ILE A 245 5.28 -12.92 -3.49
C ILE A 245 6.61 -13.69 -3.55
N GLY A 246 7.49 -13.47 -2.58
CA GLY A 246 8.81 -14.13 -2.52
C GLY A 246 9.63 -13.91 -3.79
N ALA A 247 10.08 -15.01 -4.41
CA ALA A 247 10.81 -15.01 -5.68
C ALA A 247 10.01 -14.41 -6.86
N GLY A 248 8.68 -14.27 -6.72
CA GLY A 248 7.85 -13.63 -7.74
C GLY A 248 7.93 -14.34 -9.08
N PHE A 249 8.03 -13.58 -10.17
CA PHE A 249 8.18 -14.15 -11.50
C PHE A 249 9.53 -14.85 -11.73
N ALA A 250 10.54 -14.64 -10.88
CA ALA A 250 11.82 -15.34 -11.02
C ALA A 250 11.67 -16.86 -10.78
N CYS A 251 10.60 -17.31 -10.13
CA CYS A 251 10.35 -18.73 -9.88
C CYS A 251 10.21 -19.56 -11.16
N VAL A 252 9.80 -18.96 -12.28
CA VAL A 252 9.58 -19.69 -13.55
C VAL A 252 10.88 -20.16 -14.20
N GLU A 253 12.01 -19.56 -13.82
CA GLU A 253 13.34 -19.94 -14.31
C GLU A 253 14.06 -20.92 -13.35
N GLN A 254 13.51 -21.14 -12.15
CA GLN A 254 14.14 -21.94 -11.10
C GLN A 254 13.79 -23.42 -11.22
N ARG A 255 14.77 -24.29 -10.94
CA ARG A 255 14.52 -25.72 -10.75
C ARG A 255 13.92 -25.97 -9.38
N GLY A 256 13.18 -27.06 -9.22
CA GLY A 256 12.62 -27.43 -7.90
C GLY A 256 13.68 -27.62 -6.81
N THR A 257 14.93 -27.96 -7.15
CA THR A 257 16.06 -28.04 -6.20
C THR A 257 16.60 -26.67 -5.76
N GLU A 258 16.29 -25.62 -6.50
CA GLU A 258 16.68 -24.23 -6.21
C GLU A 258 15.54 -23.47 -5.52
N HIS A 259 14.30 -23.72 -5.95
CA HIS A 259 13.11 -23.02 -5.46
C HIS A 259 12.64 -23.51 -4.09
N ARG A 260 12.89 -24.78 -3.73
CA ARG A 260 12.41 -25.34 -2.45
C ARG A 260 13.13 -24.66 -1.30
N ASP A 261 12.38 -24.14 -0.34
CA ASP A 261 12.94 -23.62 0.91
C ASP A 261 13.18 -24.77 1.88
N GLU A 262 14.42 -25.27 1.92
CA GLU A 262 14.80 -26.35 2.83
C GLU A 262 14.80 -25.87 4.29
N LEU A 263 14.41 -26.75 5.21
CA LEU A 263 14.29 -26.44 6.63
C LEU A 263 15.20 -27.32 7.49
N THR A 264 15.76 -26.72 8.53
CA THR A 264 16.57 -27.38 9.55
C THR A 264 16.02 -27.03 10.94
N PRO A 265 16.46 -27.70 12.02
CA PRO A 265 16.11 -27.26 13.38
C PRO A 265 16.53 -25.81 13.69
N ALA A 266 17.49 -25.25 12.97
CA ALA A 266 17.95 -23.87 13.12
C ALA A 266 17.14 -22.84 12.30
N GLY A 267 16.27 -23.30 11.40
CA GLY A 267 15.42 -22.46 10.55
C GLY A 267 15.48 -22.83 9.06
N PHE A 268 14.78 -22.05 8.23
CA PHE A 268 14.82 -22.19 6.77
C PHE A 268 16.14 -21.70 6.17
N LEU A 269 16.61 -22.35 5.11
CA LEU A 269 17.87 -22.03 4.44
C LEU A 269 17.73 -20.94 3.35
N SER A 270 16.51 -20.68 2.89
CA SER A 270 16.15 -19.66 1.89
C SER A 270 14.70 -19.20 2.11
N ASN A 271 14.21 -18.22 1.35
CA ASN A 271 12.83 -17.73 1.41
C ASN A 271 12.24 -17.40 0.03
N ASN A 272 12.36 -18.33 -0.92
CA ASN A 272 11.76 -18.20 -2.25
C ASN A 272 10.23 -18.13 -2.21
N ALA A 273 9.60 -18.76 -1.21
CA ALA A 273 8.16 -18.74 -1.00
C ALA A 273 7.65 -17.37 -0.49
N GLY A 274 8.52 -16.50 0.00
CA GLY A 274 8.13 -15.19 0.55
C GLY A 274 7.27 -15.31 1.80
N GLY A 275 7.59 -16.28 2.65
CA GLY A 275 6.95 -16.49 3.95
C GLY A 275 5.55 -17.10 3.95
N VAL A 276 5.06 -17.55 2.79
CA VAL A 276 3.74 -18.17 2.65
C VAL A 276 3.84 -19.50 1.89
N LEU A 277 3.40 -20.59 2.52
CA LEU A 277 3.30 -21.92 1.90
C LEU A 277 1.89 -22.46 2.05
N GLY A 278 1.29 -22.90 0.94
CA GLY A 278 -0.08 -23.41 0.94
C GLY A 278 -1.14 -22.38 1.34
N GLY A 279 -0.81 -21.08 1.25
CA GLY A 279 -1.67 -19.98 1.72
C GLY A 279 -1.55 -19.65 3.20
N ILE A 280 -0.56 -20.22 3.90
CA ILE A 280 -0.35 -20.07 5.35
C ILE A 280 1.07 -19.55 5.62
N SER A 281 1.23 -18.68 6.62
CA SER A 281 2.50 -18.13 7.04
C SER A 281 3.42 -19.21 7.63
N THR A 282 4.70 -19.16 7.25
CA THR A 282 5.70 -20.17 7.64
C THR A 282 6.58 -19.76 8.82
N GLY A 283 6.51 -18.50 9.25
CA GLY A 283 7.44 -17.91 10.23
C GLY A 283 8.67 -17.24 9.60
N GLN A 284 8.94 -17.49 8.31
CA GLN A 284 9.86 -16.67 7.53
C GLN A 284 9.27 -15.26 7.34
N ASP A 285 10.11 -14.31 6.93
CA ASP A 285 9.65 -12.98 6.54
C ASP A 285 8.64 -13.09 5.39
N ILE A 286 7.50 -12.43 5.53
CA ILE A 286 6.51 -12.33 4.45
C ILE A 286 6.97 -11.22 3.53
N VAL A 287 7.29 -11.57 2.27
CA VAL A 287 7.87 -10.64 1.30
C VAL A 287 6.95 -10.52 0.09
N ALA A 288 6.53 -9.30 -0.21
CA ALA A 288 5.72 -8.99 -1.37
C ALA A 288 6.21 -7.74 -2.09
N SER A 289 6.09 -7.70 -3.40
CA SER A 289 6.41 -6.53 -4.22
C SER A 289 5.25 -6.14 -5.12
N MET A 290 5.09 -4.84 -5.36
CA MET A 290 4.09 -4.29 -6.27
C MET A 290 4.74 -3.44 -7.37
N ALA A 291 4.29 -3.63 -8.61
CA ALA A 291 4.69 -2.87 -9.78
C ALA A 291 3.68 -1.76 -10.05
N LEU A 292 4.12 -0.50 -10.00
CA LEU A 292 3.31 0.67 -10.28
C LEU A 292 3.60 1.19 -11.69
N LYS A 293 2.53 1.39 -12.46
CA LYS A 293 2.64 2.03 -13.79
C LYS A 293 3.06 3.51 -13.67
N PRO A 294 3.58 4.11 -14.75
CA PRO A 294 3.82 5.55 -14.80
C PRO A 294 2.57 6.39 -14.54
N THR A 295 2.78 7.59 -13.96
CA THR A 295 1.70 8.54 -13.69
C THR A 295 1.01 8.96 -14.99
N SER A 296 -0.30 8.78 -15.09
CA SER A 296 -0.99 8.98 -16.37
C SER A 296 -1.27 10.45 -16.72
N SER A 297 -1.23 11.36 -15.74
CA SER A 297 -1.36 12.80 -15.98
C SER A 297 0.01 13.43 -16.18
N ILE A 298 0.35 13.74 -17.43
CA ILE A 298 1.60 14.35 -17.84
C ILE A 298 1.36 15.64 -18.65
N ARG A 299 2.42 16.44 -18.86
CA ARG A 299 2.34 17.74 -19.56
C ARG A 299 2.46 17.60 -21.08
N LEU A 300 2.81 16.41 -21.55
CA LEU A 300 2.85 16.09 -22.97
C LEU A 300 1.42 15.83 -23.48
N PRO A 301 1.06 16.31 -24.68
CA PRO A 301 -0.25 16.07 -25.27
C PRO A 301 -0.49 14.59 -25.57
N GLY A 302 -1.73 14.14 -25.34
CA GLY A 302 -2.17 12.79 -25.63
C GLY A 302 -3.51 12.78 -26.36
N ARG A 303 -3.69 11.81 -27.26
CA ARG A 303 -4.97 11.58 -27.95
C ARG A 303 -5.97 10.93 -27.00
N THR A 304 -7.22 11.36 -27.10
CA THR A 304 -8.36 10.77 -26.38
C THR A 304 -9.66 11.05 -27.12
N ILE A 305 -10.79 10.72 -26.51
CA ILE A 305 -12.12 11.12 -26.95
C ILE A 305 -12.82 11.96 -25.86
N ASP A 306 -13.80 12.76 -26.27
CA ASP A 306 -14.72 13.44 -25.36
C ASP A 306 -15.91 12.54 -24.98
N ILE A 307 -16.84 13.07 -24.18
CA ILE A 307 -18.07 12.37 -23.77
C ILE A 307 -19.03 12.08 -24.93
N HIS A 308 -18.85 12.70 -26.10
CA HIS A 308 -19.62 12.45 -27.31
C HIS A 308 -18.96 11.41 -28.23
N GLY A 309 -17.73 11.00 -27.91
CA GLY A 309 -16.96 10.04 -28.68
C GLY A 309 -16.08 10.67 -29.77
N GLU A 310 -16.03 12.00 -29.83
CA GLU A 310 -15.26 12.72 -30.83
C GLU A 310 -13.77 12.78 -30.42
N PRO A 311 -12.84 12.65 -31.39
CA PRO A 311 -11.42 12.66 -31.12
C PRO A 311 -10.96 14.05 -30.65
N VAL A 312 -10.30 14.09 -29.49
CA VAL A 312 -9.75 15.32 -28.91
C VAL A 312 -8.35 15.08 -28.35
N GLU A 313 -7.61 16.17 -28.12
CA GLU A 313 -6.34 16.13 -27.40
C GLU A 313 -6.55 16.49 -25.93
N VAL A 314 -5.79 15.85 -25.04
CA VAL A 314 -5.76 16.20 -23.62
C VAL A 314 -4.33 16.48 -23.18
N VAL A 315 -4.18 17.58 -22.46
CA VAL A 315 -2.95 17.95 -21.74
C VAL A 315 -3.36 18.20 -20.30
N THR A 316 -2.77 17.48 -19.35
CA THR A 316 -3.10 17.73 -17.95
C THR A 316 -2.14 18.78 -17.39
N LYS A 317 -2.63 20.03 -17.32
CA LYS A 317 -1.90 21.13 -16.67
C LYS A 317 -2.07 20.99 -15.16
N GLY A 318 -0.98 20.89 -14.40
CA GLY A 318 -1.09 20.75 -12.95
C GLY A 318 0.15 20.19 -12.26
N ARG A 319 0.03 20.02 -10.93
CA ARG A 319 1.09 19.52 -10.05
C ARG A 319 0.95 18.01 -9.86
N HIS A 320 1.37 17.24 -10.86
CA HIS A 320 1.31 15.77 -10.80
C HIS A 320 2.64 15.17 -10.36
N ASP A 321 2.57 14.04 -9.67
CA ASP A 321 3.75 13.24 -9.33
C ASP A 321 4.40 12.71 -10.61
N PRO A 322 5.70 12.89 -10.86
CA PRO A 322 6.37 12.24 -12.00
C PRO A 322 6.47 10.72 -11.80
N CYS A 323 6.35 10.25 -10.56
CA CYS A 323 6.21 8.85 -10.21
C CYS A 323 5.33 8.71 -8.97
N VAL A 324 4.16 8.07 -9.11
CA VAL A 324 3.26 7.78 -7.98
C VAL A 324 3.82 6.76 -6.99
N GLY A 325 4.79 5.94 -7.42
CA GLY A 325 5.42 4.91 -6.59
C GLY A 325 6.20 5.45 -5.40
N ILE A 326 6.68 6.69 -5.46
CA ILE A 326 7.43 7.33 -4.37
C ILE A 326 6.63 7.40 -3.08
N ARG A 327 5.31 7.59 -3.16
CA ARG A 327 4.43 7.70 -1.98
C ARG A 327 3.70 6.39 -1.67
N ALA A 328 4.00 5.33 -2.41
CA ALA A 328 3.27 4.07 -2.30
C ALA A 328 3.79 3.17 -1.17
N THR A 329 5.01 3.40 -0.68
CA THR A 329 5.62 2.60 0.40
C THR A 329 4.77 2.54 1.67
N PRO A 330 4.35 3.67 2.30
CA PRO A 330 3.47 3.63 3.47
C PRO A 330 2.10 3.01 3.19
N ILE A 331 1.62 3.06 1.94
CA ILE A 331 0.34 2.47 1.54
C ILE A 331 0.44 0.95 1.48
N ALA A 332 1.49 0.39 0.86
CA ALA A 332 1.72 -1.05 0.83
C ALA A 332 1.93 -1.63 2.23
N GLU A 333 2.73 -0.93 3.03
CA GLU A 333 2.92 -1.18 4.45
C GLU A 333 1.61 -1.29 5.23
N ALA A 334 0.71 -0.32 5.03
CA ALA A 334 -0.61 -0.32 5.65
C ALA A 334 -1.50 -1.47 5.15
N MET A 335 -1.51 -1.72 3.84
CA MET A 335 -2.32 -2.80 3.25
C MET A 335 -1.86 -4.19 3.72
N LEU A 336 -0.55 -4.43 3.85
CA LEU A 336 -0.03 -5.67 4.43
C LEU A 336 -0.44 -5.81 5.90
N ALA A 337 -0.37 -4.72 6.68
CA ALA A 337 -0.81 -4.72 8.08
C ALA A 337 -2.30 -5.09 8.22
N LEU A 338 -3.16 -4.56 7.34
CA LEU A 338 -4.59 -4.87 7.35
C LEU A 338 -4.86 -6.35 7.07
N VAL A 339 -4.17 -6.95 6.08
CA VAL A 339 -4.29 -8.38 5.77
C VAL A 339 -3.83 -9.23 6.95
N LEU A 340 -2.64 -8.96 7.48
CA LEU A 340 -2.08 -9.74 8.58
C LEU A 340 -2.92 -9.63 9.85
N MET A 341 -3.46 -8.44 10.15
CA MET A 341 -4.35 -8.25 11.29
C MET A 341 -5.63 -9.08 11.13
N ASP A 342 -6.24 -9.06 9.95
CA ASP A 342 -7.45 -9.85 9.68
C ASP A 342 -7.17 -11.36 9.86
N HIS A 343 -6.09 -11.86 9.27
CA HIS A 343 -5.70 -13.28 9.40
C HIS A 343 -5.28 -13.68 10.81
N ALA A 344 -4.65 -12.78 11.57
CA ALA A 344 -4.36 -13.02 12.99
C ALA A 344 -5.65 -13.19 13.81
N LEU A 345 -6.67 -12.37 13.54
CA LEU A 345 -7.97 -12.49 14.20
C LEU A 345 -8.71 -13.77 13.79
N ARG A 346 -8.68 -14.14 12.50
CA ARG A 346 -9.29 -15.38 11.99
C ARG A 346 -8.67 -16.61 12.64
N HIS A 347 -7.33 -16.65 12.65
CA HIS A 347 -6.58 -17.71 13.30
C HIS A 347 -6.95 -17.84 14.79
N ARG A 348 -7.00 -16.71 15.51
CA ARG A 348 -7.40 -16.69 16.92
C ARG A 348 -8.83 -17.19 17.15
N ALA A 349 -9.75 -16.89 16.24
CA ALA A 349 -11.15 -17.27 16.36
C ALA A 349 -11.40 -18.76 16.09
N GLN A 350 -10.67 -19.35 15.15
CA GLN A 350 -10.90 -20.73 14.71
C GLN A 350 -10.00 -21.76 15.38
N ASN A 351 -8.74 -21.39 15.67
CA ASN A 351 -7.69 -22.34 16.07
C ASN A 351 -7.12 -22.16 17.49
N PRO A 352 -7.87 -21.68 18.51
CA PRO A 352 -7.28 -21.36 19.82
C PRO A 352 -6.72 -22.58 20.57
N ASP A 353 -7.24 -23.78 20.30
CA ASP A 353 -6.89 -25.01 21.00
C ASP A 353 -5.83 -25.86 20.26
N VAL A 354 -5.43 -25.44 19.05
CA VAL A 354 -4.48 -26.21 18.24
C VAL A 354 -3.10 -26.17 18.87
N ARG A 355 -2.55 -27.34 19.15
CA ARG A 355 -1.18 -27.52 19.67
C ARG A 355 -0.47 -28.62 18.91
N THR A 356 0.74 -28.34 18.43
CA THR A 356 1.60 -29.32 17.76
C THR A 356 2.79 -29.67 18.65
N ALA A 357 3.15 -30.95 18.73
CA ALA A 357 4.38 -31.37 19.43
C ALA A 357 5.65 -31.01 18.64
N THR A 358 5.51 -30.83 17.32
CA THR A 358 6.59 -30.34 16.45
C THR A 358 7.00 -28.93 16.89
N PRO A 359 8.28 -28.67 17.16
CA PRO A 359 8.74 -27.35 17.57
C PRO A 359 8.62 -26.34 16.43
N THR A 360 8.29 -25.10 16.77
CA THR A 360 8.43 -23.97 15.85
C THR A 360 9.92 -23.68 15.66
N ILE A 361 10.39 -23.77 14.42
CA ILE A 361 11.75 -23.38 14.05
C ILE A 361 11.82 -21.88 13.72
N PRO A 362 13.00 -21.23 13.82
CA PRO A 362 13.18 -19.86 13.35
C PRO A 362 12.84 -19.70 11.87
N GLY A 363 12.40 -18.50 11.49
CA GLY A 363 12.12 -18.17 10.09
C GLY A 363 13.36 -18.26 9.19
N ALA A 364 14.56 -18.06 9.71
CA ALA A 364 15.80 -18.16 8.94
C ALA A 364 16.91 -18.81 9.77
N ALA A 365 17.66 -19.71 9.14
CA ALA A 365 18.87 -20.27 9.72
C ALA A 365 20.00 -19.22 9.77
N PRO A 366 20.97 -19.35 10.68
CA PRO A 366 22.14 -18.46 10.71
C PRO A 366 22.87 -18.46 9.35
N GLY A 367 23.04 -17.27 8.76
CA GLY A 367 23.72 -17.10 7.47
C GLY A 367 22.87 -17.42 6.23
N ALA A 368 21.58 -17.72 6.39
CA ALA A 368 20.65 -17.78 5.26
C ALA A 368 20.57 -16.42 4.56
N ALA A 369 20.56 -16.44 3.22
CA ALA A 369 20.30 -15.23 2.44
C ALA A 369 18.82 -14.85 2.60
N GLY A 370 18.57 -13.60 3.04
CA GLY A 370 17.23 -13.02 3.21
C GLY A 370 16.67 -12.42 1.94
#